data_AF-A0A1V6WI07-F1
#
_entry.id   AF-A0A1V6WI07-F1
#
_cell.length_a   1.000
_cell.length_b   1.000
_cell.length_c   1.000
_cell.angle_alpha   90.00
_cell.angle_beta   90.00
_cell.angle_gamma   90.00
#
_symmetry.space_group_name_H-M   'P 1'
#
loop_
_entity.id
_entity.type
_entity.pdbx_description
1 polymer ?
#
loop_
_entity_poly.entity_id
_entity_poly.type
_entity_poly.pdbx_seq_one_letter_code
_entity_poly.pdbx_strand_id
1 'polypeptide(L)'
;VVDEEVLVALERTGYMTPQHMTLIDTVLTMPGTTIEKEYERRIAAINAVIAVCDAEEGAPSRRRVTQKRSADDVDMPPAAPLPKRQNPTASDKSDDMFSKAIGSVCVKSPTERPTICFICLGSPSLPQRERLRMYKNPGSLSRHFVNRHIKPFSNDMH
;
A
#
# COMPACT_ATOMS: atom_id res chain seq x y z
N VAL A 1 -8.33 25.00 10.10
CA VAL A 1 -7.08 25.72 10.42
C VAL A 1 -6.62 25.19 11.75
N VAL A 2 -5.45 24.56 11.78
CA VAL A 2 -4.87 24.06 13.04
C VAL A 2 -4.33 25.25 13.82
N ASP A 3 -4.50 25.22 15.14
CA ASP A 3 -4.05 26.30 16.01
C ASP A 3 -2.52 26.50 15.89
N GLU A 4 -2.11 27.75 15.69
CA GLU A 4 -0.72 28.13 15.44
C GLU A 4 0.19 27.84 16.65
N GLU A 5 -0.35 27.91 17.88
CA GLU A 5 0.37 27.54 19.10
C GLU A 5 0.64 26.03 19.15
N VAL A 6 -0.30 25.22 18.64
CA VAL A 6 -0.16 23.76 18.56
C VAL A 6 0.89 23.36 17.54
N LEU A 7 0.91 24.01 16.36
CA LEU A 7 1.93 23.77 15.34
C LEU A 7 3.33 24.11 15.86
N VAL A 8 3.51 25.27 16.49
CA VAL A 8 4.81 25.72 17.02
C VAL A 8 5.31 24.79 18.15
N ALA A 9 4.42 24.26 18.99
CA ALA A 9 4.80 23.30 20.03
C ALA A 9 5.29 21.96 19.44
N LEU A 10 4.66 21.49 18.36
CA LEU A 10 5.04 20.25 17.68
C LEU A 10 6.40 20.37 16.96
N GLU A 11 6.77 21.58 16.50
CA GLU A 11 8.04 21.82 15.81
C GLU A 11 9.21 21.76 16.78
N ARG A 12 9.05 22.46 17.92
CA ARG A 12 10.08 22.58 18.96
C ARG A 12 10.43 21.27 19.63
N THR A 13 9.51 20.31 19.62
CA THR A 13 9.73 18.99 20.23
C THR A 13 10.44 18.01 19.27
N GLY A 14 10.61 18.37 17.99
CA GLY A 14 11.27 17.52 16.98
C GLY A 14 10.46 16.28 16.59
N TYR A 15 9.21 16.15 17.07
CA TYR A 15 8.32 15.03 16.73
C TYR A 15 7.70 15.19 15.34
N MET A 16 7.65 16.42 14.81
CA MET A 16 7.02 16.72 13.53
C MET A 16 7.99 17.53 12.66
N THR A 17 8.23 17.05 11.45
CA THR A 17 9.00 17.81 10.46
C THR A 17 8.12 18.91 9.82
N PRO A 18 8.69 19.96 9.21
CA PRO A 18 7.92 20.99 8.52
C PRO A 18 6.96 20.44 7.45
N GLN A 19 7.34 19.32 6.81
CA GLN A 19 6.50 18.62 5.84
C GLN A 19 5.24 18.03 6.49
N HIS A 20 5.35 17.46 7.69
CA HIS A 20 4.20 16.92 8.42
C HIS A 20 3.22 18.01 8.85
N MET A 21 3.71 19.20 9.22
CA MET A 21 2.84 20.33 9.53
C MET A 21 2.10 20.83 8.30
N THR A 22 2.81 20.97 7.19
CA THR A 22 2.22 21.35 5.91
C THR A 22 1.16 20.36 5.47
N LEU A 23 1.39 19.06 5.67
CA LEU A 23 0.41 18.01 5.43
C LEU A 23 -0.84 18.20 6.29
N ILE A 24 -0.67 18.35 7.60
CA ILE A 24 -1.78 18.54 8.53
C ILE A 24 -2.60 19.77 8.17
N ASP A 25 -1.95 20.91 7.91
CA ASP A 25 -2.63 22.16 7.60
C ASP A 25 -3.41 22.07 6.29
N THR A 26 -2.78 21.59 5.21
CA THR A 26 -3.41 21.50 3.89
C THR A 26 -4.58 20.52 3.85
N VAL A 27 -4.48 19.37 4.55
CA VAL A 27 -5.55 18.37 4.62
C VAL A 27 -6.73 18.85 5.46
N LEU A 28 -6.46 19.53 6.58
CA LEU A 28 -7.49 20.03 7.51
C LEU A 28 -8.00 21.45 7.16
N THR A 29 -7.53 22.03 6.06
CA THR A 29 -8.01 23.30 5.54
C THR A 29 -9.45 23.17 5.02
N MET A 30 -10.31 24.12 5.38
CA MET A 30 -11.71 24.15 4.95
C MET A 30 -11.83 24.24 3.42
N PRO A 31 -12.88 23.65 2.81
CA PRO A 31 -13.07 23.73 1.36
C PRO A 31 -13.13 25.17 0.82
N GLY A 32 -12.61 25.37 -0.39
CA GLY A 32 -12.65 26.67 -1.06
C GLY A 32 -14.08 27.14 -1.33
N THR A 33 -14.32 28.46 -1.23
CA THR A 33 -15.64 29.06 -1.53
C THR A 33 -15.96 29.12 -3.03
N THR A 34 -14.96 28.87 -3.89
CA THR A 34 -15.10 28.73 -5.34
C THR A 34 -14.44 27.44 -5.80
N ILE A 35 -14.78 27.01 -7.02
CA ILE A 35 -14.23 25.80 -7.63
C ILE A 35 -12.71 25.92 -7.79
N GLU A 36 -12.21 27.08 -8.21
CA GLU A 36 -10.79 27.34 -8.43
C GLU A 36 -10.01 27.24 -7.11
N LYS A 37 -10.51 27.88 -6.04
CA LYS A 37 -9.89 27.82 -4.71
C LYS A 37 -9.88 26.41 -4.14
N GLU A 38 -10.93 25.63 -4.41
CA GLU A 38 -10.98 24.23 -4.01
C GLU A 38 -10.00 23.37 -4.80
N TYR A 39 -9.81 23.63 -6.10
CA TYR A 39 -8.77 22.97 -6.89
C TYR A 39 -7.37 23.28 -6.36
N GLU A 40 -7.06 24.55 -6.08
CA GLU A 40 -5.78 24.96 -5.48
C GLU A 40 -5.54 24.27 -4.14
N ARG A 41 -6.55 24.24 -3.25
CA ARG A 41 -6.48 23.56 -1.95
C ARG A 41 -6.17 22.07 -2.12
N ARG A 42 -6.86 21.39 -3.04
CA ARG A 42 -6.65 19.95 -3.32
C ARG A 42 -5.25 19.69 -3.86
N ILE A 43 -4.76 20.53 -4.78
CA ILE A 43 -3.41 20.42 -5.34
C ILE A 43 -2.37 20.60 -4.23
N ALA A 44 -2.55 21.58 -3.34
CA ALA A 44 -1.66 21.79 -2.20
C ALA A 44 -1.62 20.58 -1.26
N ALA A 45 -2.78 20.00 -0.93
CA ALA A 45 -2.85 18.79 -0.10
C ALA A 45 -2.16 17.58 -0.76
N ILE A 46 -2.34 17.38 -2.07
CA ILE A 46 -1.66 16.31 -2.82
C ILE A 46 -0.14 16.48 -2.75
N ASN A 47 0.36 17.70 -3.00
CA ASN A 47 1.79 17.98 -2.94
C ASN A 47 2.37 17.77 -1.53
N ALA A 48 1.62 18.13 -0.48
CA ALA A 48 2.03 17.91 0.90
C ALA A 48 2.11 16.42 1.27
N VAL A 49 1.19 15.60 0.77
CA VAL A 49 1.25 14.13 0.92
C VAL A 49 2.50 13.56 0.25
N ILE A 50 2.80 13.98 -0.98
CA ILE A 50 4.00 13.54 -1.71
C ILE A 50 5.26 13.88 -0.90
N ALA A 51 5.36 15.12 -0.40
CA ALA A 51 6.52 15.58 0.37
C ALA A 51 6.76 14.81 1.68
N VAL A 52 5.71 14.23 2.29
CA VAL A 52 5.83 13.36 3.47
C VAL A 52 6.15 11.93 3.05
N CYS A 53 5.54 11.41 1.99
CA CYS A 53 5.78 10.03 1.53
C CYS A 53 7.19 9.82 0.93
N ASP A 54 7.82 10.87 0.39
CA ASP A 54 9.22 10.81 -0.06
C ASP A 54 10.22 10.87 1.10
N ALA A 55 9.78 11.19 2.32
CA ALA A 55 10.62 11.14 3.52
C ALA A 55 10.60 9.72 4.09
N GLU A 56 11.77 9.08 4.18
CA GLU A 56 11.91 7.75 4.78
C GLU A 56 11.58 7.84 6.28
N GLU A 57 10.37 7.41 6.67
CA GLU A 57 9.99 7.25 8.06
C GLU A 57 10.93 6.21 8.68
N GLY A 58 11.76 6.64 9.63
CA GLY A 58 12.93 5.91 10.10
C GLY A 58 12.65 4.44 10.48
N ALA A 59 13.67 3.59 10.33
CA ALA A 59 13.52 2.15 10.53
C ALA A 59 12.83 1.82 11.88
N PRO A 60 11.84 0.89 11.90
CA PRO A 60 11.20 0.48 13.12
C PRO A 60 12.25 0.03 14.13
N SER A 61 12.21 0.60 15.33
CA SER A 61 13.10 0.26 16.44
C SER A 61 13.14 -1.26 16.61
N ARG A 62 14.24 -1.89 16.18
CA ARG A 62 14.46 -3.31 16.45
C ARG A 62 14.53 -3.45 17.97
N ARG A 63 13.51 -4.10 18.55
CA ARG A 63 13.62 -4.62 19.92
C ARG A 63 14.90 -5.44 19.98
N ARG A 64 15.87 -4.94 20.76
CA ARG A 64 17.13 -5.62 21.02
C ARG A 64 16.77 -6.87 21.82
N VAL A 65 16.56 -7.99 21.12
CA VAL A 65 16.46 -9.30 21.77
C VAL A 65 17.79 -9.51 22.47
N THR A 66 17.73 -9.53 23.79
CA THR A 66 18.84 -9.85 24.69
C THR A 66 19.53 -11.13 24.21
N GLN A 67 20.68 -10.98 23.56
CA GLN A 67 21.59 -12.09 23.28
C GLN A 67 22.06 -12.63 24.63
N LYS A 68 21.63 -13.86 24.95
CA LYS A 68 22.28 -14.69 25.96
C LYS A 68 23.74 -14.87 25.53
N ARG A 69 24.66 -14.32 26.32
CA ARG A 69 26.07 -14.68 26.29
C ARG A 69 26.20 -16.16 26.66
N SER A 70 26.95 -16.92 25.88
CA SER A 70 27.71 -18.07 26.38
C SER A 70 29.18 -17.82 26.03
N ALA A 71 30.01 -17.91 27.05
CA ALA A 71 31.46 -17.72 27.01
C ALA A 71 32.20 -19.00 26.57
N ASP A 72 33.50 -18.82 26.30
CA ASP A 72 34.58 -19.78 26.03
C ASP A 72 34.76 -20.21 24.55
N ASP A 73 35.93 -20.18 23.91
CA ASP A 73 37.28 -19.64 24.17
C ASP A 73 38.09 -19.75 22.84
N VAL A 74 39.19 -18.99 22.73
CA VAL A 74 40.40 -19.05 21.85
C VAL A 74 40.35 -18.90 20.31
N ASP A 75 40.79 -17.71 19.87
CA ASP A 75 41.87 -17.35 18.91
C ASP A 75 42.15 -18.19 17.63
N MET A 76 41.81 -17.62 16.44
CA MET A 76 42.61 -17.44 15.19
C MET A 76 41.68 -17.23 13.95
N PRO A 77 41.91 -16.27 13.02
CA PRO A 77 41.10 -16.09 11.78
C PRO A 77 41.67 -16.96 10.62
N PRO A 78 40.90 -17.38 9.57
CA PRO A 78 40.33 -16.47 8.56
C PRO A 78 39.13 -17.00 7.71
N ALA A 79 38.76 -16.17 6.71
CA ALA A 79 38.08 -16.47 5.43
C ALA A 79 36.55 -16.29 5.35
N ALA A 80 36.16 -15.40 4.43
CA ALA A 80 34.81 -15.00 4.10
C ALA A 80 33.94 -16.17 3.60
N PRO A 81 32.69 -16.32 4.06
CA PRO A 81 31.75 -17.21 3.41
C PRO A 81 31.11 -16.49 2.21
N LEU A 82 31.39 -17.01 1.01
CA LEU A 82 30.61 -16.79 -0.20
C LEU A 82 29.10 -16.91 0.08
N PRO A 83 28.22 -16.07 -0.53
CA PRO A 83 26.79 -16.17 -0.28
C PRO A 83 26.26 -17.45 -0.92
N LYS A 84 25.90 -18.41 -0.07
CA LYS A 84 25.05 -19.55 -0.43
C LYS A 84 23.77 -18.99 -1.06
N ARG A 85 23.51 -19.34 -2.33
CA ARG A 85 22.22 -19.15 -3.00
C ARG A 85 21.12 -19.65 -2.07
N GLN A 86 20.35 -18.74 -1.50
CA GLN A 86 19.12 -19.07 -0.80
C GLN A 86 18.12 -19.54 -1.86
N ASN A 87 17.62 -20.75 -1.70
CA ASN A 87 16.53 -21.25 -2.52
C ASN A 87 15.26 -20.44 -2.18
N PRO A 88 14.47 -19.99 -3.18
CA PRO A 88 13.25 -19.24 -2.92
C PRO A 88 12.30 -20.06 -2.06
N THR A 89 11.84 -19.46 -0.97
CA THR A 89 10.86 -20.08 -0.08
C THR A 89 9.51 -20.14 -0.79
N ALA A 90 8.64 -21.09 -0.41
CA ALA A 90 7.32 -21.21 -1.04
C ALA A 90 6.45 -19.94 -0.91
N SER A 91 6.75 -19.07 0.06
CA SER A 91 6.12 -17.75 0.25
C SER A 91 6.43 -16.77 -0.89
N ASP A 92 7.67 -16.80 -1.42
CA ASP A 92 8.07 -15.92 -2.53
C ASP A 92 7.25 -16.17 -3.79
N LYS A 93 6.76 -17.41 -3.98
CA LYS A 93 5.99 -17.80 -5.16
C LYS A 93 4.55 -17.31 -5.12
N SER A 94 3.89 -17.29 -3.96
CA SER A 94 2.51 -16.80 -3.85
C SER A 94 2.44 -15.29 -4.04
N ASP A 95 3.42 -14.57 -3.49
CA ASP A 95 3.47 -13.11 -3.54
C ASP A 95 3.79 -12.61 -4.96
N ASP A 96 4.62 -13.35 -5.70
CA ASP A 96 4.86 -13.12 -7.14
C ASP A 96 3.57 -13.28 -7.97
N MET A 97 2.76 -14.30 -7.69
CA MET A 97 1.49 -14.53 -8.41
C MET A 97 0.49 -13.39 -8.21
N PHE A 98 0.34 -12.89 -6.98
CA PHE A 98 -0.53 -11.76 -6.71
C PHE A 98 -0.01 -10.48 -7.33
N SER A 99 1.30 -10.22 -7.24
CA SER A 99 1.94 -9.06 -7.86
C SER A 99 1.70 -9.04 -9.38
N LYS A 100 1.86 -10.19 -10.04
CA LYS A 100 1.57 -10.35 -11.47
C LYS A 100 0.09 -10.14 -11.80
N ALA A 101 -0.82 -10.65 -10.96
CA ALA A 101 -2.26 -10.48 -11.16
C ALA A 101 -2.70 -9.02 -10.98
N ILE A 102 -2.14 -8.30 -10.00
CA ILE A 102 -2.36 -6.86 -9.80
C ILE A 102 -1.91 -6.10 -11.05
N GLY A 103 -0.69 -6.38 -11.54
CA GLY A 103 -0.19 -5.78 -12.76
C GLY A 103 -1.05 -6.05 -14.00
N SER A 104 -1.72 -7.21 -14.09
CA SER A 104 -2.62 -7.57 -15.20
C SER A 104 -3.98 -6.86 -15.16
N VAL A 105 -4.38 -6.32 -14.01
CA VAL A 105 -5.64 -5.58 -13.86
C VAL A 105 -5.45 -4.10 -14.20
N CYS A 106 -4.24 -3.58 -14.02
CA CYS A 106 -3.88 -2.21 -14.38
C CYS A 106 -3.90 -2.03 -15.91
N VAL A 107 -4.95 -1.38 -16.41
CA VAL A 107 -5.11 -1.02 -17.82
C VAL A 107 -4.10 0.06 -18.20
N LYS A 108 -3.20 -0.23 -19.16
CA LYS A 108 -2.16 0.71 -19.62
C LYS A 108 -2.55 1.44 -20.91
N SER A 109 -3.55 0.93 -21.64
CA SER A 109 -4.06 1.56 -22.87
C SER A 109 -5.59 1.42 -22.98
N PRO A 110 -6.29 2.31 -23.71
CA PRO A 110 -7.75 2.26 -23.81
C PRO A 110 -8.33 0.99 -24.45
N THR A 111 -7.52 0.25 -25.21
CA THR A 111 -7.92 -1.00 -25.89
C THR A 111 -7.68 -2.23 -25.03
N GLU A 112 -6.87 -2.12 -23.99
CA GLU A 112 -6.59 -3.21 -23.06
C GLU A 112 -7.80 -3.46 -22.15
N ARG A 113 -8.10 -4.74 -21.95
CA ARG A 113 -9.23 -5.17 -21.12
C ARG A 113 -8.74 -6.27 -20.18
N PRO A 114 -8.94 -6.14 -18.86
CA PRO A 114 -8.50 -7.14 -17.92
C PRO A 114 -9.28 -8.44 -18.11
N THR A 115 -8.66 -9.55 -17.69
CA THR A 115 -9.30 -10.88 -17.64
C THR A 115 -9.40 -11.42 -16.22
N ILE A 116 -8.99 -10.64 -15.21
CA ILE A 116 -9.10 -10.96 -13.78
C ILE A 116 -10.07 -9.97 -13.15
N CYS A 117 -10.90 -10.44 -12.21
CA CYS A 117 -11.80 -9.56 -11.48
C CYS A 117 -11.05 -8.84 -10.36
N PHE A 118 -10.94 -7.51 -10.47
CA PHE A 118 -10.24 -6.67 -9.49
C PHE A 118 -10.88 -6.71 -8.09
N ILE A 119 -12.21 -6.86 -8.01
CA ILE A 119 -12.92 -7.01 -6.73
C ILE A 119 -12.56 -8.34 -6.08
N CYS A 120 -12.62 -9.46 -6.82
CA CYS A 120 -12.21 -10.76 -6.29
C CYS A 120 -10.73 -10.76 -5.89
N LEU A 121 -9.85 -10.19 -6.71
CA LEU A 121 -8.42 -10.08 -6.42
C LEU A 121 -8.15 -9.37 -5.09
N GLY A 122 -8.87 -8.26 -4.84
CA GLY A 122 -8.77 -7.47 -3.62
C GLY A 122 -9.52 -8.03 -2.40
N SER A 123 -10.26 -9.13 -2.53
CA SER A 123 -11.08 -9.68 -1.43
C SER A 123 -10.30 -10.72 -0.61
N PRO A 124 -9.80 -10.39 0.60
CA PRO A 124 -9.02 -11.35 1.41
C PRO A 124 -9.88 -12.51 1.95
N SER A 125 -11.21 -12.36 1.99
CA SER A 125 -12.15 -13.39 2.42
C SER A 125 -12.31 -14.54 1.41
N LEU A 126 -11.84 -14.37 0.17
CA LEU A 126 -11.90 -15.42 -0.86
C LEU A 126 -10.62 -16.25 -0.88
N PRO A 127 -10.72 -17.56 -1.18
CA PRO A 127 -9.54 -18.40 -1.36
C PRO A 127 -8.71 -17.93 -2.56
N GLN A 128 -7.39 -18.13 -2.51
CA GLN A 128 -6.44 -17.68 -3.56
C GLN A 128 -6.89 -18.05 -4.99
N ARG A 129 -7.44 -19.26 -5.19
CA ARG A 129 -7.94 -19.73 -6.50
C ARG A 129 -9.07 -18.87 -7.09
N GLU A 130 -9.89 -18.26 -6.24
CA GLU A 130 -10.99 -17.38 -6.65
C GLU A 130 -10.48 -15.96 -6.90
N ARG A 131 -9.55 -15.50 -6.06
CA ARG A 131 -8.91 -14.18 -6.19
C ARG A 131 -8.09 -14.04 -7.47
N LEU A 132 -7.37 -15.10 -7.83
CA LEU A 132 -6.51 -15.17 -9.02
C LEU A 132 -7.22 -15.77 -10.26
N ARG A 133 -8.55 -15.91 -10.22
CA ARG A 133 -9.30 -16.53 -11.32
C ARG A 133 -9.20 -15.68 -12.59
N MET A 134 -8.63 -16.27 -13.63
CA MET A 134 -8.65 -15.72 -14.98
C MET A 134 -9.90 -16.15 -15.75
N TYR A 135 -10.48 -15.21 -16.48
CA TYR A 135 -11.63 -15.41 -17.35
C TYR A 135 -11.17 -15.56 -18.81
N LYS A 136 -11.90 -16.37 -19.58
CA LYS A 136 -11.54 -16.70 -20.98
C LYS A 136 -11.40 -15.45 -21.86
N ASN A 137 -12.23 -14.44 -21.64
CA ASN A 137 -12.22 -13.18 -22.36
C ASN A 137 -12.85 -12.05 -21.51
N PRO A 138 -12.63 -10.77 -21.87
CA PRO A 138 -13.21 -9.63 -21.17
C PRO A 138 -14.74 -9.66 -21.03
N GLY A 139 -15.45 -10.25 -22.00
CA GLY A 139 -16.91 -10.40 -21.95
C GLY A 139 -17.36 -11.32 -20.81
N SER A 140 -16.67 -12.45 -20.63
CA SER A 140 -16.94 -13.37 -19.52
C SER A 140 -16.62 -12.77 -18.15
N LEU A 141 -15.57 -11.94 -18.05
CA LEU A 141 -15.28 -11.16 -16.86
C LEU A 141 -16.40 -10.15 -16.56
N SER A 142 -16.86 -9.42 -17.58
CA SER A 142 -17.93 -8.42 -17.44
C SER A 142 -19.22 -9.07 -16.92
N ARG A 143 -19.58 -10.24 -17.44
CA ARG A 143 -20.74 -11.01 -16.96
C ARG A 143 -20.59 -11.43 -15.50
N HIS A 144 -19.41 -11.91 -15.12
CA HIS A 144 -19.12 -12.25 -13.72
C HIS A 144 -19.24 -11.03 -12.80
N PHE A 145 -18.68 -9.90 -13.20
CA PHE A 145 -18.72 -8.66 -12.43
C PHE A 145 -20.18 -8.24 -12.15
N VAL A 146 -21.01 -8.21 -13.19
CA VAL A 146 -22.43 -7.88 -13.05
C VAL A 146 -23.14 -8.87 -12.13
N ASN A 147 -22.97 -10.19 -12.34
CA ASN A 147 -23.73 -11.19 -11.61
C ASN A 147 -23.29 -11.37 -10.14
N ARG A 148 -22.01 -11.14 -9.81
CA ARG A 148 -21.48 -11.37 -8.45
C ARG A 148 -21.33 -10.09 -7.64
N HIS A 149 -21.08 -8.94 -8.28
CA HIS A 149 -20.75 -7.71 -7.57
C HIS A 149 -21.77 -6.58 -7.76
N ILE A 150 -22.55 -6.58 -8.84
CA ILE A 150 -23.59 -5.56 -9.06
C ILE A 150 -24.97 -6.08 -8.66
N LYS A 151 -25.41 -7.21 -9.23
CA LYS A 151 -26.77 -7.72 -9.01
C LYS A 151 -26.90 -8.18 -7.56
N PRO A 152 -27.76 -7.54 -6.75
CA PRO A 152 -28.35 -8.21 -5.62
C PRO A 152 -29.24 -9.29 -6.23
N PHE A 153 -29.05 -10.56 -5.89
CA PHE A 153 -30.14 -11.50 -6.07
C PHE A 153 -31.30 -10.94 -5.23
N SER A 154 -32.37 -10.46 -5.88
CA SER A 154 -33.64 -10.28 -5.20
C SER A 154 -34.07 -11.66 -4.76
N ASN A 155 -33.93 -11.94 -3.47
CA ASN A 155 -34.72 -12.98 -2.84
C ASN A 155 -36.20 -12.59 -3.00
N ASP A 156 -36.99 -13.59 -3.39
CA ASP A 156 -38.43 -13.70 -3.18
C ASP A 156 -39.36 -12.69 -3.89
N MET A 157 -39.96 -13.17 -4.99
CA MET A 157 -41.36 -12.88 -5.32
C MET A 157 -41.97 -14.16 -5.93
N HIS A 158 -42.59 -14.94 -5.04
CA HIS A 158 -43.67 -15.94 -5.18
C HIS A 158 -44.00 -16.50 -6.58
#